data_AF-A0A285NGA2-F1
#
_entry.id   AF-A0A285NGA2-F1
#
_cell.length_a   1.000
_cell.length_b   1.000
_cell.length_c   1.000
_cell.angle_alpha   90.00
_cell.angle_beta   90.00
_cell.angle_gamma   90.00
#
_symmetry.space_group_name_H-M   'P 1'
#
loop_
_entity.id
_entity.type
_entity.pdbx_description
1 polymer ?
#
loop_
_entity_poly.entity_id
_entity_poly.type
_entity_poly.pdbx_seq_one_letter_code
_entity_poly.pdbx_strand_id
1 'polypeptide(L)'
;MDLSLPGMIGAAIGLAIGWVDFKMLGGMIRAKYLQKRRDAGLADHPNTVKTADMIQAAIFVLTIGLFPFIGYWAGSSLTGS
;
A
#
# COMPACT_ATOMS: atom_id res chain seq x y z
N MET A 1 -26.98 -9.50 2.99
CA MET A 1 -25.56 -9.81 2.82
C MET A 1 -25.02 -10.07 4.21
N ASP A 2 -24.97 -11.34 4.62
CA ASP A 2 -24.42 -11.69 5.93
C ASP A 2 -22.90 -11.53 5.84
N LEU A 3 -22.37 -10.51 6.52
CA LEU A 3 -20.93 -10.33 6.70
C LEU A 3 -20.39 -11.61 7.33
N SER A 4 -19.68 -12.43 6.55
CA SER A 4 -19.11 -13.66 7.09
C SER A 4 -17.99 -13.29 8.06
N LEU A 5 -18.08 -13.78 9.29
CA LEU A 5 -17.05 -13.59 10.32
C LEU A 5 -15.63 -13.92 9.78
N PRO A 6 -15.45 -15.02 9.02
CA PRO A 6 -14.15 -15.32 8.40
C PRO A 6 -13.70 -14.30 7.36
N GLY A 7 -14.61 -13.78 6.54
CA GLY A 7 -14.32 -12.71 5.58
C GLY A 7 -13.88 -11.42 6.28
N MET A 8 -14.53 -11.05 7.40
CA MET A 8 -14.12 -9.89 8.19
C MET A 8 -12.75 -10.07 8.84
N ILE A 9 -12.43 -11.27 9.34
CA ILE A 9 -11.11 -11.58 9.89
C ILE A 9 -10.05 -11.49 8.79
N GLY A 10 -10.32 -12.06 7.60
CA GLY A 10 -9.44 -11.95 6.44
C GLY A 10 -9.23 -10.49 6.01
N ALA A 11 -10.28 -9.67 6.00
CA ALA A 11 -10.19 -8.25 5.71
C ALA A 11 -9.35 -7.48 6.74
N ALA A 12 -9.52 -7.76 8.03
CA ALA A 12 -8.74 -7.14 9.11
C ALA A 12 -7.25 -7.49 9.00
N ILE A 13 -6.93 -8.76 8.74
CA ILE A 13 -5.54 -9.21 8.51
C ILE A 13 -4.97 -8.55 7.24
N GLY A 14 -5.72 -8.54 6.15
CA GLY A 14 -5.33 -7.86 4.91
C GLY A 14 -5.05 -6.37 5.12
N LEU A 15 -5.87 -5.69 5.92
CA LEU A 15 -5.66 -4.28 6.26
C LEU A 15 -4.42 -4.07 7.13
N ALA A 16 -4.18 -4.94 8.11
CA ALA A 16 -2.97 -4.89 8.94
C ALA A 16 -1.70 -5.08 8.10
N ILE A 17 -1.68 -6.07 7.20
CA ILE A 17 -0.55 -6.33 6.29
C ILE A 17 -0.36 -5.15 5.33
N GLY A 18 -1.43 -4.69 4.67
CA GLY A 18 -1.38 -3.54 3.77
C GLY A 18 -0.86 -2.27 4.44
N TRP A 19 -1.20 -2.06 5.71
CA TRP A 19 -0.68 -0.93 6.50
C TRP A 19 0.83 -1.04 6.78
N VAL A 20 1.32 -2.23 7.15
CA VAL A 20 2.75 -2.47 7.38
C VAL A 20 3.54 -2.30 6.09
N ASP A 21 3.06 -2.88 4.99
CA ASP A 21 3.66 -2.76 3.66
C ASP A 21 3.68 -1.32 3.17
N PHE A 22 2.60 -0.56 3.38
CA PHE A 22 2.57 0.86 3.03
C PHE A 22 3.68 1.65 3.74
N LYS A 23 3.87 1.43 5.04
CA LYS A 23 4.93 2.13 5.80
C LYS A 23 6.32 1.75 5.32
N MET A 24 6.57 0.46 5.08
CA MET A 24 7.87 -0.03 4.61
C MET A 24 8.16 0.39 3.17
N LEU A 25 7.26 0.10 2.24
CA LEU A 25 7.43 0.40 0.81
C LEU A 25 7.38 1.91 0.53
N GLY A 26 6.46 2.64 1.16
CA GLY A 26 6.34 4.09 0.97
C GLY A 26 7.60 4.83 1.42
N GLY A 27 8.15 4.48 2.59
CA GLY A 27 9.41 5.04 3.07
C GLY A 27 10.60 4.67 2.18
N MET A 28 10.72 3.40 1.79
CA MET A 28 11.81 2.92 0.96
C MET A 28 11.80 3.52 -0.45
N ILE A 29 10.63 3.57 -1.09
CA ILE A 29 10.48 4.10 -2.45
C ILE A 29 10.72 5.61 -2.46
N ARG A 30 10.22 6.34 -1.45
CA ARG A 30 10.52 7.77 -1.29
C ARG A 30 12.01 8.03 -1.10
N ALA A 31 12.67 7.26 -0.23
CA ALA A 31 14.11 7.39 0.01
C ALA A 31 14.92 7.10 -1.26
N LYS A 32 14.63 5.99 -1.96
CA LYS A 32 15.28 5.65 -3.24
C LYS A 32 15.03 6.70 -4.32
N TYR A 33 13.82 7.22 -4.41
CA TYR A 33 13.47 8.23 -5.41
C TYR A 33 14.22 9.55 -5.16
N LEU A 34 14.25 10.02 -3.91
CA LEU A 34 15.02 11.22 -3.53
C LEU A 34 16.51 11.02 -3.75
N GLN A 35 17.06 9.85 -3.41
CA GLN A 35 18.46 9.51 -3.67
C GLN A 35 18.76 9.57 -5.17
N LYS A 36 17.96 8.90 -6.01
CA LYS A 36 18.12 8.91 -7.47
C LYS A 36 18.04 10.32 -8.07
N ARG A 37 17.16 11.17 -7.54
CA ARG A 37 17.02 12.57 -7.98
C ARG A 37 18.20 13.43 -7.54
N ARG A 38 18.75 13.19 -6.35
CA ARG A 38 19.96 13.85 -5.87
C ARG A 38 21.18 13.49 -6.73
N ASP A 39 21.34 12.21 -7.04
CA ASP A 39 22.43 11.71 -7.89
C ASP A 39 22.35 12.27 -9.33
N ALA A 40 21.15 12.60 -9.79
CA ALA A 40 20.90 13.26 -11.08
C ALA A 40 21.05 14.80 -11.04
N GLY A 41 21.40 15.40 -9.89
CA GLY A 41 21.49 16.86 -9.74
C GLY A 41 20.13 17.58 -9.74
N LEU A 42 19.02 16.84 -9.59
CA LEU A 42 17.64 17.34 -9.65
C LEU A 42 17.00 17.48 -8.27
N ALA A 43 17.82 17.60 -7.22
CA ALA A 43 17.37 17.66 -5.82
C ALA A 43 16.43 18.86 -5.57
N ASP A 44 16.76 20.03 -6.12
CA ASP A 44 16.01 21.27 -5.92
C ASP A 44 14.88 21.48 -6.94
N HIS A 45 14.63 20.51 -7.83
CA HIS A 45 13.59 20.66 -8.84
C HIS A 45 12.20 20.56 -8.18
N PRO A 46 11.28 21.53 -8.37
CA PRO A 46 9.97 21.55 -7.69
C PRO A 46 9.09 20.32 -8.00
N ASN A 47 9.34 19.64 -9.12
CA ASN A 47 8.63 18.40 -9.49
C ASN A 47 9.12 17.16 -8.73
N THR A 48 10.29 17.22 -8.08
CA THR A 48 10.87 16.08 -7.35
C THR A 48 10.02 15.73 -6.13
N VAL A 49 9.67 16.70 -5.30
CA VAL A 49 8.83 16.46 -4.12
C VAL A 49 7.43 16.02 -4.53
N LYS A 50 6.84 16.72 -5.51
CA LYS A 50 5.48 16.45 -6.00
C LYS A 50 5.31 15.03 -6.56
N THR A 51 6.30 14.54 -7.29
CA THR A 51 6.26 13.18 -7.85
C THR A 51 6.50 12.12 -6.77
N ALA A 52 7.39 12.40 -5.81
CA ALA A 52 7.62 11.50 -4.67
C ALA A 52 6.34 11.31 -3.85
N ASP A 53 5.61 12.39 -3.58
CA ASP A 53 4.34 12.34 -2.85
C ASP A 53 3.25 11.63 -3.65
N MET A 54 3.21 11.82 -4.97
CA MET A 54 2.25 11.14 -5.85
C MET A 54 2.50 9.62 -5.92
N ILE A 55 3.77 9.19 -5.96
CA ILE A 55 4.15 7.78 -5.88
C ILE A 55 3.74 7.19 -4.52
N GLN A 56 3.98 7.93 -3.44
CA GLN A 56 3.60 7.49 -2.09
C GLN A 56 2.09 7.37 -1.93
N ALA A 57 1.32 8.31 -2.48
CA ALA A 57 -0.15 8.23 -2.52
C ALA A 57 -0.65 7.04 -3.35
N ALA A 58 -0.03 6.76 -4.50
CA ALA A 58 -0.38 5.60 -5.31
C ALA A 58 -0.12 4.27 -4.58
N ILE A 59 1.02 4.15 -3.90
CA ILE A 59 1.35 2.98 -3.09
C ILE A 59 0.33 2.81 -1.96
N PHE A 60 -0.05 3.89 -1.26
CA PHE A 60 -1.07 3.87 -0.21
C PHE A 60 -2.40 3.33 -0.70
N VAL A 61 -2.90 3.89 -1.81
CA VAL A 61 -4.20 3.50 -2.38
C VAL A 61 -4.17 2.04 -2.85
N LEU A 62 -3.08 1.61 -3.49
CA LEU A 62 -2.91 0.21 -3.90
C LEU A 62 -2.85 -0.73 -2.69
N THR A 63 -2.05 -0.43 -1.66
CA THR A 63 -1.89 -1.34 -0.51
C THR A 63 -3.15 -1.41 0.35
N ILE A 64 -3.78 -0.28 0.65
CA ILE A 64 -5.00 -0.25 1.48
C ILE A 64 -6.24 -0.67 0.68
N GLY A 65 -6.23 -0.56 -0.65
CA GLY A 65 -7.32 -1.06 -1.49
C GLY A 65 -7.22 -2.56 -1.75
N LEU A 66 -6.07 -3.03 -2.25
CA LEU A 66 -5.89 -4.41 -2.70
C LEU A 66 -5.82 -5.40 -1.55
N PHE A 67 -5.04 -5.12 -0.50
CA PHE A 67 -4.81 -6.14 0.54
C PHE A 67 -6.06 -6.48 1.36
N PRO A 68 -6.91 -5.53 1.78
CA PRO A 68 -8.17 -5.87 2.44
C PRO A 68 -9.14 -6.60 1.52
N PHE A 69 -9.18 -6.23 0.24
CA PHE A 69 -10.03 -6.88 -0.75
C PHE A 69 -9.59 -8.34 -0.99
N ILE A 70 -8.30 -8.56 -1.19
CA ILE A 70 -7.70 -9.89 -1.33
C ILE A 70 -7.89 -10.70 -0.04
N GLY A 71 -7.69 -10.07 1.13
CA GLY A 71 -7.87 -10.72 2.44
C GLY A 71 -9.32 -11.15 2.71
N TYR A 72 -10.29 -10.30 2.38
CA TYR A 72 -11.72 -10.63 2.45
C TYR A 72 -12.06 -11.81 1.53
N TRP A 73 -11.62 -11.74 0.27
CA TRP A 73 -11.85 -12.80 -0.70
C TRP A 73 -11.23 -14.12 -0.26
N ALA A 74 -9.96 -14.12 0.16
CA ALA A 74 -9.25 -15.30 0.66
C ALA A 74 -9.90 -15.89 1.92
N GLY A 75 -10.30 -15.05 2.88
CA GLY A 75 -11.00 -15.49 4.09
C GLY A 75 -12.37 -16.09 3.79
N SER A 76 -13.09 -15.53 2.82
CA SER A 76 -14.37 -16.06 2.36
C SER A 76 -14.21 -17.36 1.56
N SER A 77 -13.14 -17.51 0.77
CA SER A 77 -12.89 -18.73 -0.03
C SER A 77 -12.38 -19.90 0.82
N LEU A 78 -11.65 -19.62 1.90
CA LEU A 78 -11.16 -20.64 2.84
C LEU A 78 -12.27 -21.28 3.67
N THR A 79 -13.41 -20.60 3.82
CA THR A 79 -14.53 -21.07 4.65
C THR A 79 -15.73 -21.58 3.87
N GLY A 80 -15.58 -21.71 2.55
CA GLY A 80 -16.44 -22.47 1.63
C GLY A 80 -17.87 -22.66 2.12
N SER A 81 -18.77 -21.76 1.71
CA SER A 81 -20.13 -22.17 1.37
C SER A 81 -20.21 -22.41 -0.13
#